data_AF-A0A439VV10-F1
#
_entry.id   AF-A0A439VV10-F1
#
_cell.length_a   1.000
_cell.length_b   1.000
_cell.length_c   1.000
_cell.angle_alpha   90.00
_cell.angle_beta   90.00
_cell.angle_gamma   90.00
#
_symmetry.space_group_name_H-M   'P 1'
#
loop_
_entity.id
_entity.type
_entity.pdbx_description
1 polymer ?
#
loop_
_entity_poly.entity_id
_entity_poly.type
_entity_poly.pdbx_seq_one_letter_code
_entity_poly.pdbx_strand_id
1 'polypeptide(L)'
;MKSKRGGLRQTLFAAIALLSGVASAAAGSAGSSAVEPVEVSARPIAEFHISHADKQFGPLEFVGGLEMTSPTRDFGALSAFRFLKAGSDFIGVADTGFWFFGTVVRDADNRPSGIQNFRMQQMVNEAGRAIDEKWEVDAEGLAVKDGVATVGFERDHHVAQFKIDPADMKASFKQLDFLVPARELRQNRGFETVTHANANGQHEGGLVVVSEKSLDKAGNIYAAIIEGPHKGVFTVKRNGDFDITDGAFLPDGDLLLLERSFSMARGVKMRLRRIYGESVEKGAVADGPVLLEADMGYQIDNMEGLDVWTRNDGALMVSLISDDNHSILQRNLYLEFILHQD
;
A
#
# COMPACT_ATOMS: atom_id res chain seq x y z
N MET A 1 6.96 -67.40 69.41
CA MET A 1 6.16 -66.36 70.07
C MET A 1 6.01 -65.19 69.09
N LYS A 2 4.80 -64.91 68.58
CA LYS A 2 4.27 -63.71 67.84
C LYS A 2 5.25 -62.96 66.87
N SER A 3 4.94 -62.57 65.62
CA SER A 3 3.70 -62.00 65.09
C SER A 3 3.87 -61.56 63.61
N LYS A 4 2.79 -61.71 62.81
CA LYS A 4 2.16 -60.81 61.80
C LYS A 4 2.85 -60.29 60.50
N ARG A 5 2.00 -60.38 59.45
CA ARG A 5 1.75 -59.50 58.26
C ARG A 5 2.82 -59.55 57.16
N GLY A 6 2.53 -59.63 55.86
CA GLY A 6 1.31 -59.42 55.07
C GLY A 6 1.61 -58.49 53.88
N GLY A 7 1.14 -58.80 52.65
CA GLY A 7 1.23 -57.94 51.45
C GLY A 7 1.89 -58.66 50.26
N LEU A 8 1.18 -59.44 49.45
CA LEU A 8 0.21 -59.14 48.39
C LEU A 8 0.86 -58.66 47.07
N ARG A 9 0.67 -59.51 46.05
CA ARG A 9 1.18 -59.47 44.68
C ARG A 9 0.63 -58.27 43.90
N GLN A 10 1.49 -57.58 43.15
CA GLN A 10 1.10 -56.60 42.14
C GLN A 10 0.76 -57.32 40.83
N THR A 11 -0.44 -57.08 40.33
CA THR A 11 -0.94 -57.50 39.02
C THR A 11 -0.58 -56.48 37.94
N LEU A 12 -0.01 -56.98 36.83
CA LEU A 12 0.26 -56.26 35.59
C LEU A 12 -1.04 -55.76 34.95
N PHE A 13 -1.08 -54.49 34.55
CA PHE A 13 -1.99 -53.99 33.52
C PHE A 13 -1.15 -53.53 32.32
N ALA A 14 -1.31 -54.22 31.20
CA ALA A 14 -0.76 -53.84 29.90
C ALA A 14 -1.79 -52.94 29.19
N ALA A 15 -1.40 -51.72 28.84
CA ALA A 15 -2.19 -50.82 28.00
C ALA A 15 -1.68 -50.94 26.55
N ILE A 16 -2.54 -51.41 25.66
CA ILE A 16 -2.32 -51.44 24.20
C ILE A 16 -2.79 -50.08 23.65
N ALA A 17 -1.86 -49.28 23.15
CA ALA A 17 -2.19 -48.06 22.40
C ALA A 17 -2.29 -48.40 20.90
N LEU A 18 -3.51 -48.32 20.37
CA LEU A 18 -3.78 -48.38 18.93
C LEU A 18 -3.51 -46.98 18.32
N LEU A 19 -2.39 -46.86 17.60
CA LEU A 19 -2.09 -45.70 16.77
C LEU A 19 -2.81 -45.85 15.42
N SER A 20 -3.94 -45.18 15.27
CA SER A 20 -4.62 -44.99 13.99
C SER A 20 -3.89 -43.90 13.20
N GLY A 21 -2.95 -44.30 12.33
CA GLY A 21 -2.34 -43.40 11.37
C GLY A 21 -3.30 -43.06 10.23
N VAL A 22 -3.98 -41.92 10.33
CA VAL A 22 -4.63 -41.30 9.17
C VAL A 22 -3.58 -40.43 8.50
N ALA A 23 -2.97 -40.95 7.44
CA ALA A 23 -2.18 -40.15 6.52
C ALA A 23 -3.13 -39.19 5.80
N SER A 24 -3.27 -37.97 6.31
CA SER A 24 -3.83 -36.87 5.52
C SER A 24 -2.81 -36.51 4.46
N ALA A 25 -3.03 -37.01 3.24
CA ALA A 25 -2.43 -36.42 2.07
C ALA A 25 -2.96 -34.98 2.00
N ALA A 26 -2.13 -34.02 2.40
CA ALA A 26 -2.33 -32.62 2.04
C ALA A 26 -2.20 -32.54 0.53
N ALA A 27 -3.32 -32.68 -0.18
CA ALA A 27 -3.42 -32.21 -1.54
C ALA A 27 -3.23 -30.69 -1.47
N GLY A 28 -2.01 -30.23 -1.78
CA GLY A 28 -1.79 -28.83 -2.07
C GLY A 28 -2.67 -28.48 -3.27
N SER A 29 -3.77 -27.79 -3.01
CA SER A 29 -4.51 -27.10 -4.06
C SER A 29 -3.57 -26.02 -4.59
N ALA A 30 -2.99 -26.23 -5.77
CA ALA A 30 -2.43 -25.14 -6.52
C ALA A 30 -3.55 -24.11 -6.70
N GLY A 31 -3.46 -22.99 -5.98
CA GLY A 31 -4.45 -21.92 -6.06
C GLY A 31 -4.55 -21.46 -7.50
N SER A 32 -5.77 -21.28 -7.99
CA SER A 32 -6.00 -20.70 -9.31
C SER A 32 -5.71 -19.21 -9.20
N SER A 33 -4.79 -18.66 -10.01
CA SER A 33 -4.55 -17.21 -10.15
C SER A 33 -5.65 -16.53 -10.98
N ALA A 34 -6.89 -17.02 -10.87
CA ALA A 34 -8.01 -16.49 -11.61
C ALA A 34 -8.35 -15.08 -11.12
N VAL A 35 -8.91 -14.28 -12.02
CA VAL A 35 -9.53 -13.02 -11.65
C VAL A 35 -10.84 -13.33 -10.94
N GLU A 36 -10.95 -12.91 -9.68
CA GLU A 36 -12.10 -13.17 -8.83
C GLU A 36 -12.89 -11.87 -8.61
N PRO A 37 -14.18 -11.83 -8.99
CA PRO A 37 -15.05 -10.73 -8.59
C PRO A 37 -15.22 -10.72 -7.06
N VAL A 38 -15.11 -9.54 -6.45
CA VAL A 38 -15.30 -9.36 -5.01
C VAL A 38 -16.42 -8.36 -4.77
N GLU A 39 -17.38 -8.75 -3.93
CA GLU A 39 -18.44 -7.85 -3.52
C GLU A 39 -17.89 -6.83 -2.51
N VAL A 40 -18.02 -5.55 -2.82
CA VAL A 40 -17.59 -4.45 -1.94
C VAL A 40 -18.82 -3.63 -1.56
N SER A 41 -19.11 -3.60 -0.26
CA SER A 41 -20.06 -2.64 0.31
C SER A 41 -19.32 -1.36 0.64
N ALA A 42 -19.87 -0.21 0.23
CA ALA A 42 -19.26 1.10 0.45
C ALA A 42 -20.25 2.03 1.15
N ARG A 43 -19.81 2.65 2.25
CA ARG A 43 -20.57 3.65 3.00
C ARG A 43 -19.96 5.03 2.80
N PRO A 44 -20.69 6.01 2.25
CA PRO A 44 -20.16 7.36 2.06
C PRO A 44 -19.75 8.05 3.37
N ILE A 45 -18.65 8.77 3.29
CA ILE A 45 -18.10 9.65 4.33
C ILE A 45 -18.27 11.09 3.83
N ALA A 46 -19.11 11.86 4.52
CA ALA A 46 -19.43 13.24 4.15
C ALA A 46 -18.60 14.30 4.90
N GLU A 47 -18.01 13.92 6.04
CA GLU A 47 -17.25 14.80 6.92
C GLU A 47 -15.88 14.17 7.19
N PHE A 48 -14.80 14.92 6.99
CA PHE A 48 -13.44 14.44 7.29
C PHE A 48 -13.09 14.59 8.77
N HIS A 49 -13.39 15.74 9.36
CA HIS A 49 -13.27 15.94 10.80
C HIS A 49 -14.52 15.38 11.48
N ILE A 50 -14.36 14.43 12.40
CA ILE A 50 -15.50 13.66 12.93
C ILE A 50 -16.48 14.59 13.63
N SER A 51 -17.75 14.56 13.20
CA SER A 51 -18.84 15.38 13.76
C SER A 51 -18.64 16.89 13.56
N HIS A 52 -17.88 17.30 12.54
CA HIS A 52 -17.67 18.69 12.17
C HIS A 52 -17.90 18.87 10.66
N ALA A 53 -18.59 19.94 10.30
CA ALA A 53 -18.95 20.24 8.91
C ALA A 53 -17.84 20.97 8.13
N ASP A 54 -16.67 21.17 8.74
CA ASP A 54 -15.52 21.82 8.11
C ASP A 54 -15.07 21.03 6.87
N LYS A 55 -14.84 21.75 5.77
CA LYS A 55 -14.34 21.17 4.52
C LYS A 55 -12.90 21.57 4.21
N GLN A 56 -12.42 22.67 4.78
CA GLN A 56 -11.10 23.21 4.47
C GLN A 56 -10.07 22.82 5.53
N PHE A 57 -8.97 22.21 5.09
CA PHE A 57 -7.85 21.75 5.92
C PHE A 57 -6.54 22.20 5.28
N GLY A 58 -6.10 23.42 5.61
CA GLY A 58 -5.00 24.06 4.90
C GLY A 58 -5.36 24.29 3.43
N PRO A 59 -4.51 23.89 2.46
CA PRO A 59 -4.82 24.00 1.03
C PRO A 59 -5.73 22.86 0.53
N LEU A 60 -6.08 21.87 1.37
CA LEU A 60 -6.93 20.75 0.97
C LEU A 60 -8.39 21.01 1.34
N GLU A 61 -9.29 20.83 0.37
CA GLU A 61 -10.73 20.83 0.57
C GLU A 61 -11.28 19.41 0.46
N PHE A 62 -11.91 18.90 1.51
CA PHE A 62 -12.49 17.56 1.51
C PHE A 62 -13.74 17.47 0.62
N VAL A 63 -13.73 16.52 -0.31
CA VAL A 63 -14.84 16.27 -1.25
C VAL A 63 -15.76 15.19 -0.73
N GLY A 64 -15.20 14.11 -0.19
CA GLY A 64 -15.93 12.96 0.31
C GLY A 64 -15.03 11.73 0.41
N GLY A 65 -15.59 10.64 0.91
CA GLY A 65 -14.90 9.37 0.98
C GLY A 65 -15.84 8.18 1.07
N LEU A 66 -15.29 6.99 1.18
CA LEU A 66 -15.98 5.73 1.35
C LEU A 66 -15.30 4.94 2.47
N GLU A 67 -16.09 4.37 3.37
CA GLU A 67 -15.65 3.22 4.16
C GLU A 67 -16.07 1.95 3.41
N MET A 68 -15.12 1.08 3.13
CA MET A 68 -15.30 -0.10 2.30
C MET A 68 -15.18 -1.36 3.12
N THR A 69 -16.05 -2.33 2.87
CA THR A 69 -16.04 -3.63 3.52
C THR A 69 -16.38 -4.72 2.52
N SER A 70 -15.84 -5.92 2.71
CA SER A 70 -16.21 -7.12 1.96
C SER A 70 -16.33 -8.32 2.90
N PRO A 71 -17.23 -9.28 2.62
CA PRO A 71 -17.22 -10.56 3.31
C PRO A 71 -16.09 -11.49 2.83
N THR A 72 -15.42 -11.17 1.71
CA THR A 72 -14.32 -11.98 1.17
C THR A 72 -13.06 -11.79 2.00
N ARG A 73 -12.40 -12.91 2.35
CA ARG A 73 -11.20 -12.89 3.21
C ARG A 73 -10.00 -12.18 2.57
N ASP A 74 -9.92 -12.20 1.24
CA ASP A 74 -8.78 -11.65 0.51
C ASP A 74 -8.91 -10.13 0.26
N PHE A 75 -10.06 -9.53 0.60
CA PHE A 75 -10.23 -8.07 0.57
C PHE A 75 -9.62 -7.44 1.84
N GLY A 76 -8.71 -6.50 1.64
CA GLY A 76 -7.92 -5.85 2.68
C GLY A 76 -6.47 -5.75 2.23
N ALA A 77 -5.55 -5.43 3.15
CA ALA A 77 -4.12 -5.36 2.84
C ALA A 77 -3.77 -4.35 1.72
N LEU A 78 -4.56 -3.29 1.53
CA LEU A 78 -4.46 -2.42 0.35
C LEU A 78 -3.27 -1.45 0.49
N SER A 79 -2.17 -1.71 -0.24
CA SER A 79 -0.94 -0.90 -0.12
C SER A 79 -0.93 0.31 -1.03
N ALA A 80 -1.16 0.14 -2.34
CA ALA A 80 -1.12 1.25 -3.29
C ALA A 80 -2.15 1.12 -4.41
N PHE A 81 -2.56 2.25 -5.00
CA PHE A 81 -3.46 2.29 -6.14
C PHE A 81 -3.15 3.45 -7.07
N ARG A 82 -3.49 3.30 -8.36
CA ARG A 82 -3.40 4.35 -9.39
C ARG A 82 -4.61 4.30 -10.31
N PHE A 83 -5.07 5.46 -10.76
CA PHE A 83 -6.11 5.55 -11.76
C PHE A 83 -5.59 5.16 -13.15
N LEU A 84 -6.26 4.19 -13.78
CA LEU A 84 -6.15 3.88 -15.20
C LEU A 84 -6.94 4.89 -16.04
N LYS A 85 -8.03 5.41 -15.46
CA LYS A 85 -8.83 6.51 -15.99
C LYS A 85 -9.10 7.47 -14.84
N ALA A 86 -8.62 8.70 -14.97
CA ALA A 86 -8.67 9.74 -13.94
C ALA A 86 -10.03 9.75 -13.20
N GLY A 87 -9.97 9.49 -11.89
CA GLY A 87 -11.13 9.52 -10.99
C GLY A 87 -12.17 8.42 -11.20
N SER A 88 -11.90 7.38 -11.99
CA SER A 88 -12.85 6.30 -12.33
C SER A 88 -12.21 4.93 -12.14
N ASP A 89 -11.58 4.40 -13.19
CA ASP A 89 -11.09 3.03 -13.20
C ASP A 89 -9.68 3.00 -12.61
N PHE A 90 -9.43 2.07 -11.70
CA PHE A 90 -8.16 1.97 -10.99
C PHE A 90 -7.60 0.56 -10.99
N ILE A 91 -6.30 0.49 -10.77
CA ILE A 91 -5.52 -0.70 -10.43
C ILE A 91 -4.83 -0.44 -9.09
N GLY A 92 -4.63 -1.47 -8.30
CA GLY A 92 -3.78 -1.41 -7.13
C GLY A 92 -3.14 -2.74 -6.79
N VAL A 93 -2.31 -2.71 -5.75
CA VAL A 93 -1.59 -3.86 -5.20
C VAL A 93 -1.83 -3.94 -3.70
N ALA A 94 -1.89 -5.17 -3.20
CA ALA A 94 -2.02 -5.47 -1.78
C ALA A 94 -0.74 -6.15 -1.25
N ASP A 95 -0.42 -5.94 0.04
CA ASP A 95 0.74 -6.53 0.74
C ASP A 95 0.75 -8.08 0.71
N THR A 96 -0.43 -8.66 0.45
CA THR A 96 -0.66 -10.10 0.36
C THR A 96 -0.36 -10.67 -1.03
N GLY A 97 0.09 -9.84 -1.97
CA GLY A 97 0.45 -10.29 -3.31
C GLY A 97 -0.73 -10.39 -4.26
N PHE A 98 -1.71 -9.50 -4.12
CA PHE A 98 -2.84 -9.41 -5.05
C PHE A 98 -2.78 -8.13 -5.87
N TRP A 99 -3.10 -8.24 -7.15
CA TRP A 99 -3.65 -7.13 -7.92
C TRP A 99 -5.10 -6.94 -7.52
N PHE A 100 -5.55 -5.68 -7.47
CA PHE A 100 -6.96 -5.36 -7.43
C PHE A 100 -7.32 -4.31 -8.47
N PHE A 101 -8.57 -4.33 -8.90
CA PHE A 101 -9.12 -3.38 -9.87
C PHE A 101 -10.53 -3.01 -9.45
N GLY A 102 -10.98 -1.83 -9.89
CA GLY A 102 -12.37 -1.42 -9.71
C GLY A 102 -12.67 -0.10 -10.41
N THR A 103 -13.90 0.36 -10.23
CA THR A 103 -14.37 1.65 -10.72
C THR A 103 -14.98 2.44 -9.56
N VAL A 104 -14.48 3.65 -9.32
CA VAL A 104 -15.11 4.61 -8.40
C VAL A 104 -16.39 5.13 -9.03
N VAL A 105 -17.52 4.91 -8.34
CA VAL A 105 -18.83 5.45 -8.72
C VAL A 105 -18.97 6.83 -8.10
N ARG A 106 -19.56 7.77 -8.85
CA ARG A 106 -19.74 9.15 -8.41
C ARG A 106 -21.22 9.53 -8.36
N ASP A 107 -21.57 10.41 -7.43
CA ASP A 107 -22.89 11.03 -7.37
C ASP A 107 -22.99 12.25 -8.32
N ALA A 108 -24.15 12.94 -8.27
CA ALA A 108 -24.41 14.12 -9.09
C ALA A 108 -23.50 15.32 -8.77
N ASP A 109 -22.89 15.34 -7.58
CA ASP A 109 -21.96 16.37 -7.12
C ASP A 109 -20.49 15.97 -7.37
N ASN A 110 -20.25 14.90 -8.13
CA ASN A 110 -18.94 14.28 -8.39
C ASN A 110 -18.22 13.72 -7.15
N ARG A 111 -18.93 13.47 -6.04
CA ARG A 111 -18.36 12.82 -4.86
C ARG A 111 -18.32 11.31 -5.05
N PRO A 112 -17.34 10.60 -4.46
CA PRO A 112 -17.36 9.14 -4.47
C PRO A 112 -18.59 8.63 -3.71
N SER A 113 -19.34 7.72 -4.33
CA SER A 113 -20.58 7.15 -3.78
C SER A 113 -20.56 5.63 -3.67
N GLY A 114 -19.57 4.96 -4.28
CA GLY A 114 -19.34 3.53 -4.12
C GLY A 114 -18.22 3.01 -5.01
N ILE A 115 -17.96 1.70 -4.95
CA ILE A 115 -17.03 0.98 -5.80
C ILE A 115 -17.80 -0.10 -6.57
N GLN A 116 -17.53 -0.24 -7.87
CA GLN A 116 -18.11 -1.28 -8.72
C GLN A 116 -17.03 -2.05 -9.46
N ASN A 117 -17.40 -3.21 -10.01
CA ASN A 117 -16.52 -4.09 -10.79
C ASN A 117 -15.23 -4.45 -10.05
N PHE A 118 -15.30 -4.52 -8.71
CA PHE A 118 -14.13 -4.83 -7.93
C PHE A 118 -13.74 -6.29 -8.15
N ARG A 119 -12.46 -6.51 -8.41
CA ARG A 119 -11.89 -7.83 -8.66
C ARG A 119 -10.48 -7.88 -8.12
N MET A 120 -10.07 -9.07 -7.74
CA MET A 120 -8.71 -9.35 -7.29
C MET A 120 -8.10 -10.49 -8.11
N GLN A 121 -6.79 -10.47 -8.24
CA GLN A 121 -6.04 -11.54 -8.89
C GLN A 121 -4.71 -11.72 -8.16
N GLN A 122 -4.41 -12.94 -7.71
CA GLN A 122 -3.11 -13.23 -7.09
C GLN A 122 -1.98 -13.05 -8.10
N MET A 123 -0.88 -12.43 -7.66
CA MET A 123 0.34 -12.30 -8.44
C MET A 123 0.93 -13.67 -8.76
N VAL A 124 1.54 -13.78 -9.95
CA VAL A 124 2.10 -15.02 -10.46
C VAL A 124 3.59 -14.89 -10.77
N ASN A 125 4.34 -15.97 -10.56
CA ASN A 125 5.75 -16.06 -10.96
C ASN A 125 5.89 -16.27 -12.47
N GLU A 126 7.13 -16.32 -12.96
CA GLU A 126 7.47 -16.55 -14.37
C GLU A 126 6.85 -17.83 -14.95
N ALA A 127 6.59 -18.84 -14.12
CA ALA A 127 5.93 -20.07 -14.53
C ALA A 127 4.39 -19.97 -14.59
N GLY A 128 3.84 -18.79 -14.32
CA GLY A 128 2.40 -18.51 -14.27
C GLY A 128 1.69 -19.12 -13.06
N ARG A 129 2.44 -19.54 -12.04
CA ARG A 129 1.87 -20.11 -10.81
C ARG A 129 1.66 -18.99 -9.81
N ALA A 130 0.54 -19.07 -9.08
CA ALA A 130 0.32 -18.29 -7.87
C ALA A 130 1.56 -18.37 -6.97
N ILE A 131 2.00 -17.22 -6.48
CA ILE A 131 3.11 -17.15 -5.55
C ILE A 131 2.54 -17.33 -4.14
N ASP A 132 2.79 -18.50 -3.55
CA ASP A 132 2.28 -18.85 -2.22
C ASP A 132 3.19 -18.33 -1.09
N GLU A 133 4.44 -18.00 -1.41
CA GLU A 133 5.42 -17.53 -0.43
C GLU A 133 5.26 -16.02 -0.19
N LYS A 134 4.66 -15.65 0.96
CA LYS A 134 4.36 -14.25 1.33
C LYS A 134 5.56 -13.29 1.23
N TRP A 135 6.81 -13.78 1.26
CA TRP A 135 7.99 -12.92 1.16
C TRP A 135 8.41 -12.58 -0.28
N GLU A 136 7.83 -13.24 -1.29
CA GLU A 136 8.08 -12.95 -2.70
C GLU A 136 7.07 -11.94 -3.30
N VAL A 137 6.03 -11.56 -2.55
CA VAL A 137 4.88 -10.77 -3.05
C VAL A 137 4.42 -9.64 -2.14
N ASP A 138 5.30 -9.19 -1.23
CA ASP A 138 5.09 -8.08 -0.30
C ASP A 138 5.11 -6.75 -1.11
N ALA A 139 4.05 -6.49 -1.88
CA ALA A 139 3.95 -5.41 -2.86
C ALA A 139 3.42 -4.14 -2.21
N GLU A 140 4.27 -3.10 -2.11
CA GLU A 140 3.94 -1.91 -1.32
C GLU A 140 3.73 -0.66 -2.18
N GLY A 141 4.61 -0.40 -3.15
CA GLY A 141 4.52 0.78 -4.01
C GLY A 141 4.07 0.48 -5.45
N LEU A 142 3.34 1.41 -6.08
CA LEU A 142 2.84 1.24 -7.46
C LEU A 142 2.92 2.54 -8.27
N ALA A 143 3.49 2.48 -9.47
CA ALA A 143 3.31 3.50 -10.52
C ALA A 143 2.65 2.91 -11.75
N VAL A 144 1.92 3.74 -12.51
CA VAL A 144 1.36 3.35 -13.81
C VAL A 144 1.74 4.37 -14.86
N LYS A 145 2.24 3.90 -16.00
CA LYS A 145 2.52 4.73 -17.19
C LYS A 145 2.43 3.89 -18.45
N ASP A 146 1.74 4.39 -19.46
CA ASP A 146 1.66 3.78 -20.80
C ASP A 146 1.29 2.28 -20.81
N GLY A 147 0.33 1.88 -19.96
CA GLY A 147 -0.13 0.49 -19.85
C GLY A 147 0.84 -0.46 -19.10
N VAL A 148 1.85 0.11 -18.44
CA VAL A 148 2.80 -0.61 -17.60
C VAL A 148 2.60 -0.23 -16.14
N ALA A 149 2.44 -1.23 -15.28
CA ALA A 149 2.52 -1.07 -13.83
C ALA A 149 3.96 -1.33 -13.39
N THR A 150 4.53 -0.45 -12.57
CA THR A 150 5.84 -0.63 -11.93
C THR A 150 5.62 -0.76 -10.43
N VAL A 151 6.04 -1.87 -9.85
CA VAL A 151 5.75 -2.25 -8.46
C VAL A 151 7.04 -2.34 -7.66
N GLY A 152 7.03 -1.83 -6.44
CA GLY A 152 8.07 -2.03 -5.43
C GLY A 152 7.70 -3.19 -4.50
N PHE A 153 8.65 -4.10 -4.27
CA PHE A 153 8.47 -5.25 -3.39
C PHE A 153 9.39 -5.18 -2.18
N GLU A 154 8.90 -5.62 -1.03
CA GLU A 154 9.65 -5.79 0.21
C GLU A 154 10.24 -7.21 0.37
N ARG A 155 11.08 -7.36 1.40
CA ARG A 155 11.86 -8.56 1.79
C ARG A 155 12.89 -9.01 0.77
N ASP A 156 12.50 -9.36 -0.45
CA ASP A 156 13.39 -9.38 -1.60
C ASP A 156 13.29 -8.02 -2.30
N HIS A 157 14.04 -7.04 -1.81
CA HIS A 157 13.92 -5.65 -2.28
C HIS A 157 14.19 -5.56 -3.78
N HIS A 158 13.14 -5.35 -4.56
CA HIS A 158 13.26 -5.16 -6.01
C HIS A 158 12.11 -4.31 -6.56
N VAL A 159 12.31 -3.80 -7.77
CA VAL A 159 11.30 -3.04 -8.51
C VAL A 159 11.07 -3.77 -9.83
N ALA A 160 9.82 -4.10 -10.15
CA ALA A 160 9.47 -4.89 -11.33
C ALA A 160 8.35 -4.24 -12.15
N GLN A 161 8.37 -4.48 -13.46
CA GLN A 161 7.37 -3.97 -14.40
C GLN A 161 6.47 -5.09 -14.93
N PHE A 162 5.18 -4.77 -15.02
CA PHE A 162 4.10 -5.66 -15.45
C PHE A 162 3.32 -4.99 -16.56
N LYS A 163 2.90 -5.77 -17.57
CA LYS A 163 1.94 -5.29 -18.56
C LYS A 163 0.57 -5.34 -17.92
N ILE A 164 -0.16 -4.23 -17.97
CA ILE A 164 -1.51 -4.18 -17.42
C ILE A 164 -2.46 -4.90 -18.36
N ASP A 165 -2.97 -6.04 -17.91
CA ASP A 165 -4.12 -6.73 -18.47
C ASP A 165 -5.08 -7.08 -17.32
N PRO A 166 -6.10 -6.25 -17.08
CA PRO A 166 -7.00 -6.46 -15.96
C PRO A 166 -7.77 -7.79 -16.01
N ALA A 167 -7.83 -8.46 -17.16
CA ALA A 167 -8.47 -9.77 -17.30
C ALA A 167 -7.51 -10.93 -17.00
N ASP A 168 -6.20 -10.71 -17.06
CA ASP A 168 -5.20 -11.77 -16.96
C ASP A 168 -3.78 -11.22 -16.71
N MET A 169 -3.55 -10.64 -15.52
CA MET A 169 -2.23 -10.14 -15.14
C MET A 169 -1.20 -11.28 -15.17
N LYS A 170 -0.05 -11.01 -15.79
CA LYS A 170 1.06 -11.96 -15.93
C LYS A 170 2.21 -11.61 -15.01
N ALA A 171 3.22 -12.47 -15.00
CA ALA A 171 4.48 -12.22 -14.33
C ALA A 171 5.14 -10.92 -14.83
N SER A 172 6.05 -10.39 -14.02
CA SER A 172 6.85 -9.24 -14.42
C SER A 172 7.63 -9.55 -15.70
N PHE A 173 7.81 -8.55 -16.57
CA PHE A 173 8.58 -8.69 -17.81
C PHE A 173 9.94 -7.99 -17.75
N LYS A 174 10.21 -7.23 -16.68
CA LYS A 174 11.45 -6.49 -16.49
C LYS A 174 11.64 -6.18 -15.00
N GLN A 175 12.85 -6.38 -14.50
CA GLN A 175 13.30 -5.85 -13.20
C GLN A 175 14.14 -4.59 -13.41
N LEU A 176 14.05 -3.64 -12.48
CA LEU A 176 14.76 -2.36 -12.50
C LEU A 176 15.79 -2.30 -11.38
N ASP A 177 16.94 -1.66 -11.66
CA ASP A 177 17.91 -1.29 -10.63
C ASP A 177 17.40 -0.06 -9.88
N PHE A 178 17.18 -0.21 -8.57
CA PHE A 178 16.66 0.82 -7.70
C PHE A 178 17.74 1.79 -7.17
N LEU A 179 19.01 1.60 -7.52
CA LEU A 179 20.18 2.45 -7.26
C LEU A 179 20.59 2.65 -5.78
N VAL A 180 19.66 2.60 -4.83
CA VAL A 180 19.97 2.61 -3.40
C VAL A 180 20.77 1.33 -3.08
N PRO A 181 21.89 1.39 -2.35
CA PRO A 181 22.61 0.16 -2.03
C PRO A 181 21.74 -0.78 -1.18
N ALA A 182 21.52 -2.02 -1.62
CA ALA A 182 20.64 -2.98 -0.95
C ALA A 182 20.94 -3.15 0.55
N ARG A 183 22.22 -3.05 0.97
CA ARG A 183 22.65 -3.11 2.38
C ARG A 183 22.11 -1.97 3.27
N GLU A 184 21.65 -0.89 2.67
CA GLU A 184 21.04 0.26 3.35
C GLU A 184 19.54 0.06 3.55
N LEU A 185 18.91 -0.83 2.76
CA LEU A 185 17.51 -1.19 2.90
C LEU A 185 17.35 -2.17 4.06
N ARG A 186 16.61 -1.74 5.09
CA ARG A 186 16.33 -2.59 6.24
C ARG A 186 15.33 -3.68 5.86
N GLN A 187 15.36 -4.79 6.59
CA GLN A 187 14.37 -5.85 6.43
C GLN A 187 12.98 -5.30 6.80
N ASN A 188 11.99 -5.49 5.90
CA ASN A 188 10.62 -4.96 6.00
C ASN A 188 10.51 -3.43 6.02
N ARG A 189 11.33 -2.73 5.21
CA ARG A 189 11.33 -1.26 5.02
C ARG A 189 11.83 -0.88 3.62
N GLY A 190 11.22 -1.49 2.61
CA GLY A 190 11.55 -1.34 1.19
C GLY A 190 11.03 -0.04 0.59
N PHE A 191 10.64 -0.09 -0.68
CA PHE A 191 10.14 1.06 -1.42
C PHE A 191 8.62 1.13 -1.38
N GLU A 192 8.13 2.03 -0.55
CA GLU A 192 6.71 2.36 -0.37
C GLU A 192 6.20 3.29 -1.47
N THR A 193 7.03 4.27 -1.85
CA THR A 193 6.70 5.16 -2.96
C THR A 193 7.37 4.68 -4.24
N VAL A 194 6.56 4.45 -5.27
CA VAL A 194 6.99 4.30 -6.67
C VAL A 194 6.16 5.24 -7.50
N THR A 195 6.79 6.20 -8.18
CA THR A 195 6.03 7.24 -8.90
C THR A 195 6.79 7.85 -10.07
N HIS A 196 6.06 8.25 -11.11
CA HIS A 196 6.64 8.97 -12.24
C HIS A 196 6.63 10.47 -11.97
N ALA A 197 7.75 11.13 -12.21
CA ALA A 197 7.86 12.56 -12.23
C ALA A 197 6.97 13.18 -13.32
N ASN A 198 6.76 14.48 -13.21
CA ASN A 198 6.07 15.24 -14.25
C ASN A 198 6.86 15.15 -15.57
N ALA A 199 6.18 14.83 -16.67
CA ALA A 199 6.76 14.73 -18.01
C ALA A 199 7.37 16.05 -18.51
N ASN A 200 6.84 17.19 -18.04
CA ASN A 200 7.33 18.52 -18.37
C ASN A 200 8.22 19.13 -17.27
N GLY A 201 8.51 18.36 -16.21
CA GLY A 201 9.39 18.76 -15.12
C GLY A 201 10.85 18.41 -15.38
N GLN A 202 11.73 18.73 -14.43
CA GLN A 202 13.18 18.52 -14.56
C GLN A 202 13.61 17.06 -14.76
N HIS A 203 12.77 16.09 -14.37
CA HIS A 203 13.03 14.67 -14.54
C HIS A 203 12.35 14.06 -15.77
N GLU A 204 11.67 14.86 -16.61
CA GLU A 204 11.10 14.45 -17.90
C GLU A 204 10.29 13.13 -17.84
N GLY A 205 9.47 12.94 -16.80
CA GLY A 205 8.69 11.71 -16.65
C GLY A 205 9.46 10.51 -16.09
N GLY A 206 10.65 10.76 -15.54
CA GLY A 206 11.52 9.79 -14.89
C GLY A 206 10.85 9.09 -13.71
N LEU A 207 11.33 7.88 -13.39
CA LEU A 207 10.79 7.06 -12.31
C LEU A 207 11.55 7.34 -11.02
N VAL A 208 10.82 7.61 -9.94
CA VAL A 208 11.35 7.90 -8.61
C VAL A 208 10.84 6.87 -7.63
N VAL A 209 11.73 6.44 -6.73
CA VAL A 209 11.40 5.55 -5.62
C VAL A 209 11.83 6.17 -4.29
N VAL A 210 11.02 5.98 -3.25
CA VAL A 210 11.32 6.44 -1.88
C VAL A 210 11.08 5.29 -0.91
N SER A 211 12.04 5.05 -0.02
CA SER A 211 11.90 4.00 0.99
C SER A 211 10.99 4.43 2.15
N GLU A 212 10.44 3.48 2.89
CA GLU A 212 9.62 3.76 4.09
C GLU A 212 10.45 4.54 5.15
N LYS A 213 11.57 3.92 5.55
CA LYS A 213 12.41 4.32 6.69
C LYS A 213 13.81 3.70 6.65
N SER A 214 14.35 3.51 5.45
CA SER A 214 15.76 3.19 5.31
C SER A 214 16.55 4.50 5.42
N LEU A 215 17.34 4.63 6.49
CA LEU A 215 17.94 5.91 6.89
C LEU A 215 19.42 6.00 6.57
N ASP A 216 19.86 7.16 6.08
CA ASP A 216 21.27 7.53 5.98
C ASP A 216 21.88 7.81 7.37
N LYS A 217 23.17 8.17 7.41
CA LYS A 217 23.88 8.49 8.66
C LYS A 217 23.36 9.74 9.36
N ALA A 218 22.68 10.64 8.65
CA ALA A 218 22.09 11.86 9.18
C ALA A 218 20.62 11.66 9.61
N GLY A 219 20.05 10.47 9.38
CA GLY A 219 18.67 10.14 9.70
C GLY A 219 17.66 10.53 8.61
N ASN A 220 18.12 10.86 7.40
CA ASN A 220 17.27 11.12 6.25
C ASN A 220 16.90 9.82 5.54
N ILE A 221 15.74 9.77 4.90
CA ILE A 221 15.18 8.58 4.26
C ILE A 221 15.76 8.43 2.85
N TYR A 222 16.22 7.24 2.48
CA TYR A 222 16.77 6.97 1.15
C TYR A 222 15.70 7.02 0.07
N ALA A 223 16.08 7.61 -1.06
CA ALA A 223 15.29 7.69 -2.27
C ALA A 223 16.20 7.66 -3.52
N ALA A 224 15.63 7.41 -4.69
CA ALA A 224 16.39 7.46 -5.94
C ALA A 224 15.52 7.85 -7.14
N ILE A 225 16.14 8.59 -8.06
CA ILE A 225 15.67 8.75 -9.44
C ILE A 225 16.28 7.61 -10.25
N ILE A 226 15.46 6.64 -10.66
CA ILE A 226 15.91 5.36 -11.24
C ILE A 226 15.76 5.30 -12.76
N GLU A 227 14.93 6.17 -13.35
CA GLU A 227 14.84 6.42 -14.80
C GLU A 227 14.74 7.93 -15.08
N GLY A 228 15.10 8.36 -16.30
CA GLY A 228 15.08 9.78 -16.72
C GLY A 228 16.43 10.50 -16.61
N PRO A 229 16.47 11.82 -16.88
CA PRO A 229 17.63 12.65 -16.56
C PRO A 229 17.88 12.71 -15.04
N HIS A 230 19.11 13.03 -14.66
CA HIS A 230 19.55 13.21 -13.27
C HIS A 230 19.41 11.96 -12.38
N LYS A 231 19.43 10.75 -12.97
CA LYS A 231 19.46 9.48 -12.22
C LYS A 231 20.48 9.48 -11.09
N GLY A 232 20.03 9.03 -9.92
CA GLY A 232 20.88 8.87 -8.76
C GLY A 232 20.11 8.86 -7.45
N VAL A 233 20.85 8.51 -6.40
CA VAL A 233 20.35 8.50 -5.02
C VAL A 233 20.26 9.93 -4.50
N PHE A 234 19.17 10.20 -3.80
CA PHE A 234 18.98 11.39 -2.96
C PHE A 234 18.40 10.94 -1.62
N THR A 235 18.13 11.88 -0.72
CA THR A 235 17.45 11.55 0.53
C THR A 235 16.32 12.51 0.79
N VAL A 236 15.27 12.07 1.48
CA VAL A 236 14.19 12.92 1.96
C VAL A 236 14.42 13.19 3.44
N LYS A 237 14.42 14.46 3.83
CA LYS A 237 14.58 14.84 5.23
C LYS A 237 13.45 14.25 6.05
N ARG A 238 13.81 13.53 7.11
CA ARG A 238 12.84 12.98 8.06
C ARG A 238 12.39 14.07 9.04
N ASN A 239 11.09 14.15 9.30
CA ASN A 239 10.52 15.10 10.26
C ASN A 239 9.59 14.38 11.25
N GLY A 240 9.99 14.29 12.52
CA GLY A 240 9.21 13.61 13.55
C GLY A 240 9.19 12.08 13.40
N ASP A 241 8.12 11.47 13.91
CA ASP A 241 7.94 10.01 13.98
C ASP A 241 7.09 9.45 12.81
N PHE A 242 7.08 10.15 11.68
CA PHE A 242 6.38 9.73 10.47
C PHE A 242 7.30 8.92 9.55
N ASP A 243 6.70 7.92 8.92
CA ASP A 243 7.31 7.01 7.96
C ASP A 243 6.54 7.16 6.63
N ILE A 244 7.23 7.08 5.49
CA ILE A 244 6.64 7.33 4.15
C ILE A 244 5.88 6.10 3.69
N THR A 245 4.72 6.28 3.06
CA THR A 245 3.87 5.16 2.60
C THR A 245 3.52 5.22 1.12
N ASP A 246 3.38 6.41 0.53
CA ASP A 246 3.25 6.55 -0.93
C ASP A 246 3.54 7.99 -1.36
N GLY A 247 3.57 8.22 -2.67
CA GLY A 247 3.87 9.53 -3.25
C GLY A 247 3.41 9.67 -4.68
N ALA A 248 3.03 10.89 -5.05
CA ALA A 248 2.64 11.24 -6.42
C ALA A 248 3.17 12.63 -6.78
N PHE A 249 3.68 12.78 -8.00
CA PHE A 249 4.08 14.09 -8.49
C PHE A 249 2.87 14.94 -8.86
N LEU A 250 2.94 16.22 -8.47
CA LEU A 250 1.98 17.25 -8.79
C LEU A 250 2.24 17.82 -10.20
N PRO A 251 1.22 18.45 -10.84
CA PRO A 251 1.38 19.07 -12.15
C PRO A 251 2.40 20.21 -12.24
N ASP A 252 2.82 20.77 -11.12
CA ASP A 252 3.88 21.79 -11.04
C ASP A 252 5.29 21.19 -10.90
N GLY A 253 5.40 19.88 -10.71
CA GLY A 253 6.68 19.16 -10.59
C GLY A 253 7.10 18.86 -9.15
N ASP A 254 6.33 19.30 -8.16
CA ASP A 254 6.58 18.94 -6.76
C ASP A 254 6.12 17.51 -6.47
N LEU A 255 6.75 16.87 -5.48
CA LEU A 255 6.38 15.53 -5.04
C LEU A 255 5.50 15.63 -3.80
N LEU A 256 4.26 15.15 -3.88
CA LEU A 256 3.40 14.98 -2.73
C LEU A 256 3.69 13.61 -2.10
N LEU A 257 4.09 13.60 -0.83
CA LEU A 257 4.28 12.38 -0.05
C LEU A 257 3.16 12.20 0.96
N LEU A 258 2.63 10.98 1.01
CA LEU A 258 1.81 10.48 2.10
C LEU A 258 2.74 9.85 3.13
N GLU A 259 2.53 10.22 4.39
CA GLU A 259 3.32 9.70 5.49
C GLU A 259 2.40 9.37 6.66
N ARG A 260 2.72 8.30 7.38
CA ARG A 260 1.94 7.83 8.54
C ARG A 260 2.78 7.68 9.78
N SER A 261 2.11 7.68 10.93
CA SER A 261 2.73 7.36 12.21
C SER A 261 1.74 6.55 13.05
N PHE A 262 2.25 5.55 13.77
CA PHE A 262 1.45 4.75 14.68
C PHE A 262 2.15 4.57 16.03
N SER A 263 1.38 4.72 17.11
CA SER A 263 1.79 4.23 18.43
C SER A 263 0.58 3.82 19.24
N MET A 264 0.73 2.80 20.10
CA MET A 264 -0.37 2.33 20.96
C MET A 264 -0.98 3.45 21.83
N ALA A 265 -0.19 4.44 22.23
CA ALA A 265 -0.65 5.53 23.10
C ALA A 265 -1.33 6.68 22.34
N ARG A 266 -1.01 6.89 21.06
CA ARG A 266 -1.50 8.04 20.28
C ARG A 266 -2.42 7.65 19.10
N GLY A 267 -2.56 6.36 18.82
CA GLY A 267 -3.30 5.87 17.66
C GLY A 267 -2.54 6.07 16.36
N VAL A 268 -3.27 6.10 15.24
CA VAL A 268 -2.74 6.42 13.92
C VAL A 268 -2.76 7.93 13.66
N LYS A 269 -1.81 8.37 12.85
CA LYS A 269 -1.75 9.70 12.27
C LYS A 269 -1.34 9.57 10.81
N MET A 270 -1.78 10.53 10.01
CA MET A 270 -1.32 10.71 8.64
C MET A 270 -0.95 12.16 8.39
N ARG A 271 -0.08 12.40 7.42
CA ARG A 271 0.16 13.73 6.88
C ARG A 271 0.43 13.68 5.39
N LEU A 272 0.13 14.79 4.72
CA LEU A 272 0.55 15.07 3.36
C LEU A 272 1.65 16.12 3.40
N ARG A 273 2.81 15.81 2.82
CA ARG A 273 3.94 16.73 2.72
C ARG A 273 4.27 17.01 1.26
N ARG A 274 4.35 18.29 0.92
CA ARG A 274 4.77 18.73 -0.40
C ARG A 274 6.28 18.92 -0.39
N ILE A 275 6.98 18.09 -1.14
CA ILE A 275 8.43 18.15 -1.33
C ILE A 275 8.70 18.97 -2.59
N TYR A 276 9.54 19.98 -2.47
CA TYR A 276 9.88 20.83 -3.60
C TYR A 276 10.57 20.01 -4.69
N GLY A 277 10.03 20.09 -5.92
CA GLY A 277 10.48 19.32 -7.06
C GLY A 277 11.97 19.52 -7.32
N GLU A 278 12.44 20.77 -7.26
CA GLU A 278 13.86 21.13 -7.46
C GLU A 278 14.81 20.51 -6.42
N SER A 279 14.28 20.07 -5.27
CA SER A 279 15.06 19.40 -4.22
C SER A 279 15.17 17.89 -4.41
N VAL A 280 14.32 17.31 -5.27
CA VAL A 280 14.44 15.92 -5.74
C VAL A 280 15.58 15.89 -6.75
N GLU A 281 16.82 15.85 -6.26
CA GLU A 281 18.00 15.91 -7.12
C GLU A 281 19.09 15.00 -6.56
N LYS A 282 19.89 14.41 -7.45
CA LYS A 282 20.96 13.48 -7.05
C LYS A 282 21.88 14.11 -5.99
N GLY A 283 22.03 13.42 -4.87
CA GLY A 283 22.88 13.83 -3.75
C GLY A 283 22.29 14.95 -2.87
N ALA A 284 21.09 15.44 -3.17
CA ALA A 284 20.40 16.43 -2.36
C ALA A 284 19.66 15.79 -1.17
N VAL A 285 19.28 16.65 -0.23
CA VAL A 285 18.31 16.34 0.82
C VAL A 285 17.02 17.08 0.46
N ALA A 286 16.02 16.36 0.00
CA ALA A 286 14.71 16.89 -0.37
C ALA A 286 13.87 17.18 0.89
N ASP A 287 13.16 18.30 0.90
CA ASP A 287 12.30 18.73 2.01
C ASP A 287 11.19 19.66 1.51
N GLY A 288 10.22 19.94 2.37
CA GLY A 288 9.16 20.89 2.08
C GLY A 288 8.05 20.89 3.14
N PRO A 289 7.02 21.74 2.96
CA PRO A 289 6.01 21.99 3.98
C PRO A 289 5.01 20.83 4.13
N VAL A 290 4.50 20.65 5.35
CA VAL A 290 3.32 19.82 5.63
C VAL A 290 2.08 20.60 5.19
N LEU A 291 1.25 19.99 4.34
CA LEU A 291 0.00 20.58 3.86
C LEU A 291 -1.20 20.22 4.73
N LEU A 292 -1.20 18.98 5.25
CA LEU A 292 -2.24 18.43 6.11
C LEU A 292 -1.61 17.48 7.12
N GLU A 293 -2.02 17.56 8.38
CA GLU A 293 -1.78 16.53 9.39
C GLU A 293 -3.12 16.18 10.04
N ALA A 294 -3.40 14.90 10.16
CA ALA A 294 -4.63 14.38 10.76
C ALA A 294 -4.31 13.25 11.75
N ASP A 295 -5.13 13.14 12.79
CA ASP A 295 -5.08 12.09 13.81
C ASP A 295 -6.44 11.39 13.95
N MET A 296 -6.62 10.62 15.02
CA MET A 296 -7.85 9.88 15.33
C MET A 296 -9.12 10.75 15.47
N GLY A 297 -9.01 12.08 15.50
CA GLY A 297 -10.15 13.00 15.40
C GLY A 297 -10.76 13.08 13.99
N TYR A 298 -10.08 12.55 12.98
CA TYR A 298 -10.46 12.60 11.57
C TYR A 298 -10.80 11.21 11.03
N GLN A 299 -11.43 11.17 9.86
CA GLN A 299 -11.74 9.94 9.12
C GLN A 299 -10.50 9.39 8.42
N ILE A 300 -9.50 9.01 9.20
CA ILE A 300 -8.27 8.36 8.73
C ILE A 300 -8.11 6.98 9.35
N ASP A 301 -7.24 6.18 8.75
CA ASP A 301 -6.78 4.92 9.32
C ASP A 301 -5.28 4.75 8.99
N ASN A 302 -4.79 3.52 8.84
CA ASN A 302 -3.47 3.24 8.30
C ASN A 302 -3.40 3.59 6.80
N MET A 303 -3.31 4.89 6.50
CA MET A 303 -3.28 5.42 5.13
C MET A 303 -2.00 4.95 4.43
N GLU A 304 -2.14 4.16 3.37
CA GLU A 304 -1.00 3.58 2.64
C GLU A 304 -0.88 4.16 1.25
N GLY A 305 -1.96 4.26 0.45
CA GLY A 305 -1.86 4.67 -0.95
C GLY A 305 -2.37 6.09 -1.25
N LEU A 306 -1.81 6.70 -2.29
CA LEU A 306 -2.12 8.05 -2.78
C LEU A 306 -2.11 8.09 -4.32
N ASP A 307 -3.06 8.79 -4.93
CA ASP A 307 -2.94 9.18 -6.34
C ASP A 307 -3.39 10.64 -6.57
N VAL A 308 -2.83 11.26 -7.60
CA VAL A 308 -3.12 12.65 -8.00
C VAL A 308 -3.66 12.68 -9.41
N TRP A 309 -4.82 13.32 -9.61
CA TRP A 309 -5.49 13.38 -10.90
C TRP A 309 -6.25 14.70 -11.09
N THR A 310 -6.60 15.03 -12.33
CA THR A 310 -7.38 16.23 -12.64
C THR A 310 -8.81 15.84 -12.94
N ARG A 311 -9.77 16.43 -12.21
CA ARG A 311 -11.20 16.25 -12.44
C ARG A 311 -11.64 17.02 -13.69
N ASN A 312 -12.78 16.63 -14.27
CA ASN A 312 -13.30 17.21 -15.50
C ASN A 312 -13.55 18.73 -15.43
N ASP A 313 -13.70 19.29 -14.23
CA ASP A 313 -13.83 20.74 -13.98
C ASP A 313 -12.49 21.45 -13.77
N GLY A 314 -11.36 20.74 -13.89
CA GLY A 314 -10.02 21.26 -13.71
C GLY A 314 -9.48 21.19 -12.28
N ALA A 315 -10.27 20.70 -11.30
CA ALA A 315 -9.81 20.58 -9.94
C ALA A 315 -8.67 19.55 -9.83
N LEU A 316 -7.59 19.90 -9.14
CA LEU A 316 -6.52 18.98 -8.80
C LEU A 316 -6.95 18.13 -7.60
N MET A 317 -7.07 16.84 -7.81
CA MET A 317 -7.60 15.89 -6.85
C MET A 317 -6.46 15.09 -6.23
N VAL A 318 -6.59 14.85 -4.92
CA VAL A 318 -5.76 13.96 -4.13
C VAL A 318 -6.67 12.86 -3.59
N SER A 319 -6.47 11.63 -4.07
CA SER A 319 -7.20 10.45 -3.62
C SER A 319 -6.31 9.60 -2.73
N LEU A 320 -6.83 9.15 -1.59
CA LEU A 320 -6.10 8.35 -0.61
C LEU A 320 -6.82 7.03 -0.35
N ILE A 321 -6.08 5.98 -0.03
CA ILE A 321 -6.62 4.71 0.45
C ILE A 321 -5.91 4.27 1.74
N SER A 322 -6.63 3.61 2.64
CA SER A 322 -6.02 2.96 3.81
C SER A 322 -6.01 1.45 3.69
N ASP A 323 -5.04 0.87 4.38
CA ASP A 323 -4.95 -0.54 4.68
C ASP A 323 -5.64 -0.85 6.02
N ASP A 324 -6.35 -1.97 6.07
CA ASP A 324 -6.86 -2.55 7.30
C ASP A 324 -5.87 -3.49 8.00
N ASN A 325 -4.73 -3.84 7.38
CA ASN A 325 -3.77 -4.87 7.79
C ASN A 325 -4.44 -6.21 8.15
N HIS A 326 -5.62 -6.51 7.58
CA HIS A 326 -6.53 -7.57 8.01
C HIS A 326 -6.85 -7.57 9.53
N SER A 327 -6.80 -6.39 10.15
CA SER A 327 -7.11 -6.13 11.55
C SER A 327 -8.56 -5.68 11.70
N ILE A 328 -9.28 -6.26 12.66
CA ILE A 328 -10.65 -5.86 12.99
C ILE A 328 -10.77 -4.42 13.53
N LEU A 329 -9.64 -3.78 13.85
CA LEU A 329 -9.60 -2.43 14.43
C LEU A 329 -9.37 -1.34 13.38
N GLN A 330 -8.97 -1.71 12.17
CA GLN A 330 -8.62 -0.80 11.10
C GLN A 330 -9.66 -0.92 9.98
N ARG A 331 -9.76 0.13 9.17
CA ARG A 331 -10.78 0.30 8.14
C ARG A 331 -10.11 0.43 6.77
N ASN A 332 -10.75 -0.13 5.75
CA ASN A 332 -10.46 0.22 4.36
C ASN A 332 -11.22 1.50 4.02
N LEU A 333 -10.50 2.61 3.89
CA LEU A 333 -11.04 3.91 3.56
C LEU A 333 -10.58 4.33 2.18
N TYR A 334 -11.43 5.06 1.47
CA TYR A 334 -11.08 5.82 0.28
C TYR A 334 -11.47 7.28 0.51
N LEU A 335 -10.56 8.24 0.36
CA LEU A 335 -10.81 9.65 0.65
C LEU A 335 -10.41 10.52 -0.55
N GLU A 336 -11.15 11.60 -0.81
CA GLU A 336 -10.82 12.57 -1.85
C GLU A 336 -10.77 14.01 -1.32
N PHE A 337 -9.74 14.72 -1.75
CA PHE A 337 -9.57 16.15 -1.50
C PHE A 337 -9.29 16.88 -2.81
N ILE A 338 -9.75 18.13 -2.91
CA ILE A 338 -9.20 19.09 -3.86
C ILE A 338 -7.97 19.70 -3.22
N LEU A 339 -6.84 19.71 -3.93
CA LEU A 339 -5.66 20.48 -3.57
C LEU A 339 -5.72 21.82 -4.30
N HIS A 340 -5.97 22.88 -3.55
CA HIS A 340 -5.89 24.24 -4.08
C HIS A 340 -4.41 24.61 -4.24
N GLN A 341 -4.03 25.04 -5.45
CA GLN A 341 -2.71 25.62 -5.68
C GLN A 341 -2.69 27.06 -5.17
N ASP A 342 -1.59 27.45 -4.53
CA ASP A 342 -1.36 28.81 -4.04
C ASP A 342 -1.23 29.84 -5.19
#